data_AF-A0A7C6XNJ8-F1
#
_entry.id   AF-A0A7C6XNJ8-F1
#
_cell.length_a   1.000
_cell.length_b   1.000
_cell.length_c   1.000
_cell.angle_alpha   90.00
_cell.angle_beta   90.00
_cell.angle_gamma   90.00
#
_symmetry.space_group_name_H-M   'P 1'
#
loop_
_entity.id
_entity.type
_entity.pdbx_description
1 polymer ?
#
loop_
_entity_poly.entity_id
_entity_poly.type
_entity_poly.pdbx_seq_one_letter_code
_entity_poly.pdbx_strand_id
1 'polypeptide(L)'
;MKKNNKMKSAKNKNTAATEIKELNPGQIKYNNDMHKLGRVFTWIALALISLVPIFTMISTKSGPDWGSLAKTILFSLGFLAIGLIEAFSYAPLLGIGGQYLSFITGNISNLKLPCAINAQQITKVEPGTEEHEIVTTIAIAVSSIVTTLIIIIGLIPLAIYQQEIVKVLKPISPYVMPAIFGALMMVLIAMYWKNSVAPFLLCCIVAVIMHAIGKGSTASISTMVIVGMVLSIITNYIMYNKDKIKAKFSKKSRKNEASKQTEEEDAEKENEVLEDLANVEESKVESA
;
A
#
# COMPACT_ATOMS: atom_id res chain seq x y z
N MET A 1 4.38 -37.40 -39.81
CA MET A 1 4.15 -35.95 -40.00
C MET A 1 3.31 -35.23 -38.93
N LYS A 2 2.84 -35.87 -37.82
CA LYS A 2 2.01 -35.19 -36.79
C LYS A 2 2.71 -34.78 -35.47
N LYS A 3 4.01 -35.09 -35.29
CA LYS A 3 4.77 -34.72 -34.06
C LYS A 3 5.40 -33.32 -34.08
N ASN A 4 5.60 -32.72 -35.26
CA ASN A 4 6.25 -31.40 -35.38
C ASN A 4 5.32 -30.19 -35.16
N ASN A 5 3.99 -30.39 -35.15
CA ASN A 5 3.04 -29.30 -34.90
C ASN A 5 2.69 -29.10 -33.41
N LYS A 6 2.89 -30.10 -32.54
CA LYS A 6 2.70 -29.93 -31.09
C LYS A 6 3.85 -29.15 -30.43
N MET A 7 5.06 -29.21 -30.99
CA MET A 7 6.21 -28.46 -30.45
C MET A 7 6.19 -26.97 -30.81
N LYS A 8 5.57 -26.60 -31.96
CA LYS A 8 5.33 -25.18 -32.30
C LYS A 8 4.18 -24.56 -31.49
N SER A 9 3.15 -25.34 -31.14
CA SER A 9 2.04 -24.83 -30.32
C SER A 9 2.37 -24.73 -28.83
N ALA A 10 3.32 -25.51 -28.31
CA ALA A 10 3.78 -25.41 -26.92
C ALA A 10 4.77 -24.24 -26.71
N LYS A 11 5.49 -23.83 -27.76
CA LYS A 11 6.38 -22.66 -27.71
C LYS A 11 5.62 -21.33 -27.72
N ASN A 12 4.39 -21.31 -28.25
CA ASN A 12 3.58 -20.10 -28.39
C ASN A 12 2.65 -19.82 -27.20
N LYS A 13 2.58 -20.71 -26.20
CA LYS A 13 1.77 -20.50 -24.97
C LYS A 13 2.59 -20.09 -23.74
N ASN A 14 3.93 -20.23 -23.80
CA ASN A 14 4.83 -19.74 -22.76
C ASN A 14 5.35 -18.31 -23.03
N THR A 15 4.92 -17.67 -24.11
CA THR A 15 5.30 -16.28 -24.46
C THR A 15 4.29 -15.24 -23.95
N ALA A 16 3.28 -15.66 -23.18
CA ALA A 16 2.36 -14.75 -22.48
C ALA A 16 2.84 -14.40 -21.05
N ALA A 17 4.03 -14.85 -20.66
CA ALA A 17 4.70 -14.46 -19.43
C ALA A 17 5.82 -13.47 -19.78
N THR A 18 5.52 -12.19 -19.54
CA THR A 18 6.50 -11.11 -19.39
C THR A 18 7.26 -10.74 -20.67
N GLU A 19 6.62 -9.96 -21.56
CA GLU A 19 7.36 -8.99 -22.36
C GLU A 19 7.97 -7.95 -21.41
N ILE A 20 9.12 -8.25 -20.80
CA ILE A 20 10.02 -7.20 -20.34
C ILE A 20 10.49 -6.55 -21.63
N LYS A 21 9.93 -5.39 -21.97
CA LYS A 21 10.45 -4.51 -23.01
C LYS A 21 11.94 -4.35 -22.72
N GLU A 22 12.81 -4.98 -23.51
CA GLU A 22 14.25 -4.97 -23.23
C GLU A 22 14.72 -3.51 -23.21
N LEU A 23 15.13 -3.05 -22.03
CA LEU A 23 15.62 -1.69 -21.85
C LEU A 23 16.90 -1.52 -22.67
N ASN A 24 16.94 -0.49 -23.50
CA ASN A 24 18.13 -0.13 -24.27
C ASN A 24 19.30 0.15 -23.28
N PRO A 25 20.55 -0.24 -23.59
CA PRO A 25 21.72 0.06 -22.74
C PRO A 25 21.82 1.51 -22.25
N GLY A 26 21.34 2.49 -23.02
CA GLY A 26 21.25 3.88 -22.57
C GLY A 26 20.30 4.09 -21.37
N GLN A 27 19.16 3.41 -21.37
CA GLN A 27 18.14 3.47 -20.32
C GLN A 27 18.61 2.75 -19.06
N ILE A 28 19.27 1.59 -19.21
CA ILE A 28 19.88 0.87 -18.09
C ILE A 28 20.93 1.74 -17.40
N LYS A 29 21.76 2.44 -18.18
CA LYS A 29 22.76 3.37 -17.66
C LYS A 29 22.09 4.53 -16.91
N TYR A 30 21.09 5.17 -17.51
CA TYR A 30 20.33 6.26 -16.90
C TYR A 30 19.71 5.83 -15.56
N ASN A 31 18.99 4.71 -15.54
CA ASN A 31 18.36 4.17 -14.32
C ASN A 31 19.40 3.90 -13.24
N ASN A 32 20.53 3.28 -13.59
CA ASN A 32 21.60 3.01 -12.64
C ASN A 32 22.21 4.29 -12.06
N ASP A 33 22.44 5.31 -12.89
CA ASP A 33 22.96 6.59 -12.43
C ASP A 33 21.93 7.32 -11.54
N MET A 34 20.64 7.22 -11.86
CA MET A 34 19.58 7.77 -11.03
C MET A 34 19.43 7.05 -9.69
N HIS A 35 19.59 5.72 -9.64
CA HIS A 35 19.69 4.99 -8.39
C HIS A 35 20.93 5.34 -7.56
N LYS A 36 22.07 5.60 -8.20
CA LYS A 36 23.28 6.05 -7.47
C LYS A 36 23.05 7.42 -6.85
N LEU A 37 22.60 8.40 -7.65
CA LEU A 37 22.33 9.74 -7.16
C LEU A 37 21.23 9.74 -6.10
N GLY A 38 20.12 9.06 -6.37
CA GLY A 38 19.01 8.94 -5.44
C GLY A 38 19.46 8.42 -4.08
N ARG A 39 20.22 7.33 -4.03
CA ARG A 39 20.76 6.79 -2.77
C ARG A 39 21.70 7.76 -2.05
N VAL A 40 22.59 8.43 -2.77
CA VAL A 40 23.49 9.44 -2.16
C VAL A 40 22.68 10.58 -1.55
N PHE A 41 21.72 11.14 -2.29
CA PHE A 41 20.86 12.20 -1.77
C PHE A 41 19.97 11.73 -0.61
N THR A 42 19.49 10.50 -0.61
CA THR A 42 18.75 9.93 0.53
C THR A 42 19.64 9.86 1.77
N TRP A 43 20.89 9.42 1.65
CA TRP A 43 21.83 9.41 2.78
C TRP A 43 22.13 10.81 3.31
N ILE A 44 22.33 11.78 2.41
CA ILE A 44 22.53 13.19 2.78
C ILE A 44 21.31 13.73 3.51
N ALA A 45 20.10 13.51 2.97
CA ALA A 45 18.86 13.95 3.57
C ALA A 45 18.65 13.32 4.96
N LEU A 46 18.93 12.02 5.10
CA LEU A 46 18.85 11.34 6.39
C LEU A 46 19.81 11.95 7.41
N ALA A 47 21.06 12.25 7.02
CA ALA A 47 22.03 12.93 7.87
C ALA A 47 21.53 14.32 8.30
N LEU A 48 21.00 15.11 7.37
CA LEU A 48 20.45 16.45 7.66
C LEU A 48 19.25 16.39 8.63
N ILE A 49 18.34 15.43 8.44
CA ILE A 49 17.20 15.23 9.34
C ILE A 49 17.68 14.81 10.74
N SER A 50 18.68 13.93 10.83
CA SER A 50 19.29 13.52 12.09
C SER A 50 20.08 14.64 12.79
N LEU A 51 20.59 15.62 12.05
CA LEU A 51 21.27 16.77 12.64
C LEU A 51 20.34 17.66 13.48
N VAL A 52 19.05 17.73 13.14
CA VAL A 52 18.08 18.55 13.89
C VAL A 52 18.00 18.15 15.37
N PRO A 53 17.68 16.88 15.74
CA PRO A 53 17.64 16.48 17.14
C PRO A 53 19.02 16.60 17.82
N ILE A 54 20.11 16.31 17.11
CA ILE A 54 21.48 16.47 17.65
C ILE A 54 21.76 17.94 17.98
N PHE A 55 21.42 18.86 17.08
CA PHE A 55 21.59 20.30 17.31
C PHE A 55 20.74 20.79 18.48
N THR A 56 19.49 20.31 18.60
CA THR A 56 18.64 20.65 19.76
C THR A 56 19.23 20.14 21.07
N MET A 57 19.75 18.91 21.10
CA MET A 57 20.40 18.31 22.27
C MET A 57 21.62 19.13 22.74
N ILE A 58 22.45 19.58 21.78
CA ILE A 58 23.61 20.44 22.06
C ILE A 58 23.15 21.81 22.57
N SER A 59 22.15 22.41 21.92
CA SER A 59 21.64 23.74 22.26
C SER A 59 20.99 23.80 23.64
N THR A 60 20.24 22.76 24.02
CA THR A 60 19.57 22.67 25.33
C THR A 60 20.49 22.11 26.43
N LYS A 61 21.69 21.63 26.09
CA LYS A 61 22.61 20.92 27.00
C LYS A 61 21.96 19.74 27.74
N SER A 62 20.90 19.17 27.19
CA SER A 62 20.20 18.01 27.75
C SER A 62 20.52 16.79 26.91
N GLY A 63 20.99 15.70 27.54
CA GLY A 63 21.13 14.41 26.87
C GLY A 63 19.77 13.77 26.56
N PRO A 64 19.73 12.75 25.68
CA PRO A 64 18.51 12.02 25.40
C PRO A 64 18.06 11.22 26.64
N ASP A 65 16.79 11.32 27.01
CA ASP A 65 16.20 10.43 28.00
C ASP A 65 16.00 9.04 27.39
N TRP A 66 16.96 8.15 27.65
CA TRP A 66 16.94 6.76 27.18
C TRP A 66 15.68 6.00 27.60
N GLY A 67 15.08 6.34 28.75
CA GLY A 67 13.86 5.70 29.23
C GLY A 67 12.64 6.09 28.40
N SER A 68 12.54 7.36 27.99
CA SER A 68 11.48 7.82 27.07
C SER A 68 11.71 7.34 25.64
N LEU A 69 12.98 7.27 25.20
CA LEU A 69 13.34 6.78 23.87
C LEU A 69 12.99 5.29 23.70
N ALA A 70 13.20 4.46 24.73
CA ALA A 70 12.78 3.06 24.71
C ALA A 70 11.26 2.89 24.55
N LYS A 71 10.46 3.77 25.17
CA LYS A 71 8.99 3.73 25.07
C LYS A 71 8.47 4.06 23.68
N THR A 72 9.22 4.83 22.88
CA THR A 72 8.82 5.22 21.53
C THR A 72 9.24 4.22 20.45
N ILE A 73 10.11 3.25 20.75
CA ILE A 73 10.59 2.26 19.76
C ILE A 73 9.42 1.56 19.06
N LEU A 74 8.43 1.09 19.83
CA LEU A 74 7.29 0.35 19.28
C LEU A 74 6.41 1.24 18.38
N PHE A 75 6.22 2.50 18.78
CA PHE A 75 5.55 3.51 17.97
C PHE A 75 6.32 3.75 16.66
N SER A 76 7.63 3.95 16.73
CA SER A 76 8.50 4.15 15.57
C SER A 76 8.50 2.97 14.60
N LEU A 77 8.45 1.72 15.11
CA LEU A 77 8.34 0.52 14.28
C LEU A 77 7.04 0.48 13.47
N GLY A 78 5.93 0.96 14.04
CA GLY A 78 4.67 1.09 13.32
C GLY A 78 4.77 2.06 12.13
N PHE A 79 5.39 3.22 12.34
CA PHE A 79 5.63 4.19 11.25
C PHE A 79 6.63 3.68 10.21
N LEU A 80 7.65 2.94 10.64
CA LEU A 80 8.58 2.30 9.72
C LEU A 80 7.86 1.30 8.81
N ALA A 81 6.95 0.47 9.35
CA ALA A 81 6.17 -0.47 8.56
C ALA A 81 5.26 0.24 7.54
N ILE A 82 4.60 1.33 7.94
CA ILE A 82 3.77 2.14 7.03
C ILE A 82 4.63 2.74 5.92
N GLY A 83 5.75 3.37 6.27
CA GLY A 83 6.66 3.96 5.27
C GLY A 83 7.22 2.91 4.30
N LEU A 84 7.46 1.69 4.77
CA LEU A 84 7.89 0.58 3.92
C LEU A 84 6.79 0.16 2.94
N ILE A 85 5.54 0.01 3.42
CA ILE A 85 4.39 -0.33 2.58
C ILE A 85 4.15 0.75 1.53
N GLU A 86 4.22 2.03 1.91
CA GLU A 86 4.13 3.14 0.96
C GLU A 86 5.24 3.10 -0.07
N ALA A 87 6.49 2.81 0.33
CA ALA A 87 7.61 2.71 -0.58
C ALA A 87 7.39 1.63 -1.65
N PHE A 88 6.96 0.44 -1.25
CA PHE A 88 6.70 -0.63 -2.20
C PHE A 88 5.44 -0.39 -3.04
N SER A 89 4.40 0.19 -2.44
CA SER A 89 3.13 0.42 -3.13
C SER A 89 3.24 1.51 -4.18
N TYR A 90 4.04 2.55 -3.93
CA TYR A 90 4.17 3.69 -4.83
C TYR A 90 5.31 3.58 -5.85
N ALA A 91 6.26 2.65 -5.65
CA ALA A 91 7.33 2.39 -6.62
C ALA A 91 6.84 2.24 -8.08
N PRO A 92 5.82 1.42 -8.41
CA PRO A 92 5.34 1.30 -9.79
C PRO A 92 4.55 2.52 -10.28
N LEU A 93 4.03 3.34 -9.36
CA LEU A 93 3.22 4.53 -9.68
C LEU A 93 4.07 5.77 -9.94
N LEU A 94 5.26 5.84 -9.32
CA LEU A 94 6.11 7.03 -9.31
C LEU A 94 7.37 6.91 -10.18
N GLY A 95 7.81 5.70 -10.51
CA GLY A 95 9.09 5.48 -11.19
C GLY A 95 10.30 5.79 -10.30
N ILE A 96 11.51 5.63 -10.83
CA ILE A 96 12.76 5.73 -10.05
C ILE A 96 12.98 7.17 -9.58
N GLY A 97 12.89 8.14 -10.49
CA GLY A 97 13.09 9.56 -10.20
C GLY A 97 12.05 10.10 -9.19
N GLY A 98 10.77 9.83 -9.45
CA GLY A 98 9.68 10.24 -8.58
C GLY A 98 9.74 9.61 -7.19
N GLN A 99 10.15 8.35 -7.09
CA GLN A 99 10.31 7.66 -5.81
C GLN A 99 11.38 8.34 -4.94
N TYR A 100 12.63 8.47 -5.39
CA TYR A 100 13.67 9.08 -4.55
C TYR A 100 13.32 10.51 -4.14
N LEU A 101 12.79 11.30 -5.06
CA LEU A 101 12.45 12.70 -4.80
C LEU A 101 11.28 12.83 -3.81
N SER A 102 10.23 12.03 -3.97
CA SER A 102 9.06 12.05 -3.09
C SER A 102 9.40 11.57 -1.67
N PHE A 103 10.30 10.60 -1.51
CA PHE A 103 10.75 10.13 -0.19
C PHE A 103 11.60 11.15 0.55
N ILE A 104 12.44 11.92 -0.15
CA ILE A 104 13.24 12.99 0.45
C ILE A 104 12.35 14.18 0.85
N THR A 105 11.39 14.54 -0.01
CA THR A 105 10.55 15.74 0.19
C THR A 105 9.30 15.49 1.04
N GLY A 106 8.89 14.23 1.19
CA GLY A 106 7.80 13.80 2.07
C GLY A 106 6.40 14.11 1.53
N ASN A 107 5.40 13.81 2.38
CA ASN A 107 3.97 14.01 2.13
C ASN A 107 3.47 13.38 0.81
N ILE A 108 3.89 12.13 0.58
CA ILE A 108 3.65 11.42 -0.67
C ILE A 108 2.14 11.24 -0.89
N SER A 109 1.46 10.57 0.04
CA SER A 109 0.07 10.13 -0.09
C SER A 109 -0.94 11.28 -0.18
N ASN A 110 -0.70 12.40 0.50
CA ASN A 110 -1.68 13.51 0.52
C ASN A 110 -1.44 14.56 -0.57
N LEU A 111 -0.21 14.72 -1.06
CA LEU A 111 0.12 15.85 -1.94
C LEU A 111 0.87 15.44 -3.21
N LYS A 112 1.90 14.58 -3.10
CA LYS A 112 2.73 14.22 -4.27
C LYS A 112 2.06 13.21 -5.18
N LEU A 113 1.52 12.15 -4.62
CA LEU A 113 0.84 11.08 -5.34
C LEU A 113 -0.38 11.59 -6.13
N PRO A 114 -1.34 12.34 -5.55
CA PRO A 114 -2.46 12.86 -6.33
C PRO A 114 -2.02 13.86 -7.41
N CYS A 115 -0.98 14.66 -7.15
CA CYS A 115 -0.42 15.57 -8.15
C CYS A 115 0.21 14.82 -9.33
N ALA A 116 0.98 13.76 -9.05
CA ALA A 116 1.55 12.89 -10.06
C ALA A 116 0.48 12.18 -10.89
N ILE A 117 -0.52 11.56 -10.24
CA ILE A 117 -1.62 10.86 -10.92
C ILE A 117 -2.41 11.84 -11.80
N ASN A 118 -2.72 13.04 -11.32
CA ASN A 118 -3.43 14.04 -12.11
C ASN A 118 -2.61 14.48 -13.33
N ALA A 119 -1.31 14.72 -13.16
CA ALA A 119 -0.43 15.04 -14.29
C ALA A 119 -0.40 13.92 -15.33
N GLN A 120 -0.27 12.65 -14.89
CA GLN A 120 -0.30 11.47 -15.76
C GLN A 120 -1.65 11.34 -16.51
N GLN A 121 -2.77 11.64 -15.85
CA GLN A 121 -4.10 11.61 -16.46
C GLN A 121 -4.28 12.69 -17.53
N ILE A 122 -3.76 13.90 -17.28
CA ILE A 122 -3.81 15.01 -18.25
C ILE A 122 -2.95 14.71 -19.48
N THR A 123 -1.76 14.16 -19.27
CA THR A 123 -0.84 13.81 -20.36
C THR A 123 -1.17 12.48 -21.04
N LYS A 124 -2.09 11.68 -20.46
CA LYS A 124 -2.54 10.36 -20.98
C LYS A 124 -1.39 9.39 -21.22
N VAL A 125 -0.38 9.42 -20.35
CA VAL A 125 0.78 8.53 -20.42
C VAL A 125 0.47 7.17 -19.78
N GLU A 126 0.93 6.08 -20.41
CA GLU A 126 0.70 4.73 -19.90
C GLU A 126 1.61 4.41 -18.71
N PRO A 127 1.10 3.81 -17.61
CA PRO A 127 1.91 3.40 -16.46
C PRO A 127 3.05 2.46 -16.85
N GLY A 128 4.24 2.70 -16.30
CA GLY A 128 5.43 1.88 -16.58
C GLY A 128 6.15 2.21 -17.89
N THR A 129 5.74 3.28 -18.59
CA THR A 129 6.50 3.87 -19.70
C THR A 129 7.52 4.90 -19.23
N GLU A 130 8.49 5.24 -20.07
CA GLU A 130 9.47 6.29 -19.74
C GLU A 130 8.84 7.67 -19.64
N GLU A 131 7.88 7.95 -20.53
CA GLU A 131 7.13 9.21 -20.51
C GLU A 131 6.36 9.36 -19.19
N HIS A 132 5.80 8.25 -18.68
CA HIS A 132 5.18 8.21 -17.37
C HIS A 132 6.16 8.56 -16.25
N GLU A 133 7.36 7.98 -16.24
CA GLU A 133 8.37 8.30 -15.23
C GLU A 133 8.83 9.77 -15.29
N ILE A 134 9.02 10.31 -16.49
CA ILE A 134 9.44 11.70 -16.70
C ILE A 134 8.36 12.67 -16.20
N VAL A 135 7.10 12.48 -16.63
CA VAL A 135 5.97 13.32 -16.21
C VAL A 135 5.80 13.27 -14.70
N THR A 136 5.91 12.09 -14.10
CA THR A 136 5.77 11.91 -12.65
C THR A 136 6.87 12.63 -11.89
N THR A 137 8.12 12.50 -12.34
CA THR A 137 9.26 13.15 -11.72
C THR A 137 9.13 14.67 -11.75
N ILE A 138 8.70 15.24 -12.89
CA ILE A 138 8.46 16.68 -13.03
C ILE A 138 7.30 17.14 -12.13
N ALA A 139 6.19 16.40 -12.09
CA ALA A 139 5.04 16.73 -11.25
C ALA A 139 5.43 16.78 -9.76
N ILE A 140 6.20 15.79 -9.29
CA ILE A 140 6.69 15.76 -7.91
C ILE A 140 7.68 16.91 -7.66
N ALA A 141 8.60 17.18 -8.59
CA ALA A 141 9.56 18.26 -8.44
C ALA A 141 8.87 19.63 -8.29
N VAL A 142 7.94 19.95 -9.19
CA VAL A 142 7.17 21.20 -9.14
C VAL A 142 6.36 21.27 -7.85
N SER A 143 5.68 20.18 -7.50
CA SER A 143 4.94 20.09 -6.24
C SER A 143 5.83 20.38 -5.03
N SER A 144 7.05 19.85 -5.00
CA SER A 144 8.00 20.05 -3.91
C SER A 144 8.53 21.47 -3.85
N ILE A 145 8.87 22.07 -4.98
CA ILE A 145 9.25 23.48 -5.06
C ILE A 145 8.14 24.37 -4.51
N VAL A 146 6.90 24.19 -4.98
CA VAL A 146 5.75 24.98 -4.51
C VAL A 146 5.52 24.80 -3.02
N THR A 147 5.57 23.56 -2.52
CA THR A 147 5.41 23.28 -1.08
C THR A 147 6.49 23.99 -0.27
N THR A 148 7.75 23.89 -0.69
CA THR A 148 8.88 24.55 -0.01
C THR A 148 8.74 26.07 -0.01
N LEU A 149 8.31 26.67 -1.12
CA LEU A 149 8.06 28.11 -1.19
C LEU A 149 6.96 28.55 -0.23
N ILE A 150 5.85 27.82 -0.18
CA ILE A 150 4.75 28.10 0.76
C ILE A 150 5.24 28.01 2.21
N ILE A 151 6.04 26.99 2.53
CA ILE A 151 6.63 26.84 3.87
C ILE A 151 7.55 28.02 4.20
N ILE A 152 8.42 28.45 3.27
CA ILE A 152 9.31 29.60 3.48
C ILE A 152 8.49 30.87 3.73
N ILE A 153 7.46 31.12 2.92
CA ILE A 153 6.57 32.27 3.07
C ILE A 153 5.85 32.23 4.42
N GLY A 154 5.42 31.07 4.88
CA GLY A 154 4.80 30.90 6.20
C GLY A 154 5.79 31.01 7.37
N LEU A 155 7.04 30.63 7.16
CA LEU A 155 8.07 30.64 8.20
C LEU A 155 8.64 32.03 8.47
N ILE A 156 8.75 32.89 7.45
CA ILE A 156 9.23 34.27 7.60
C ILE A 156 8.46 35.07 8.68
N PRO A 157 7.12 35.18 8.63
CA PRO A 157 6.37 35.90 9.66
C PRO A 157 6.42 35.18 11.00
N LEU A 158 6.50 33.85 11.02
CA LEU A 158 6.68 33.08 12.26
C LEU A 158 8.01 33.39 12.95
N ALA A 159 9.08 33.59 12.18
CA ALA A 159 10.39 33.96 12.71
C ALA A 159 10.43 35.40 13.25
N ILE A 160 9.72 36.34 12.59
CA ILE A 160 9.69 37.75 13.00
C ILE A 160 8.76 37.97 14.20
N TYR A 161 7.56 37.39 14.17
CA TYR A 161 6.49 37.62 15.16
C TYR A 161 6.22 36.39 16.04
N GLN A 162 7.27 35.61 16.33
CA GLN A 162 7.16 34.32 17.01
C GLN A 162 6.30 34.38 18.28
N GLN A 163 6.54 35.35 19.15
CA GLN A 163 5.86 35.44 20.46
C GLN A 163 4.36 35.69 20.31
N GLU A 164 3.96 36.61 19.43
CA GLU A 164 2.56 36.94 19.21
C GLU A 164 1.81 35.79 18.52
N ILE A 165 2.42 35.20 17.49
CA ILE A 165 1.81 34.08 16.76
C ILE A 165 1.64 32.86 17.68
N VAL A 166 2.65 32.49 18.46
CA VAL A 166 2.57 31.36 19.39
C VAL A 166 1.49 31.60 20.45
N LYS A 167 1.34 32.83 20.94
CA LYS A 167 0.28 33.17 21.91
C LYS A 167 -1.12 32.99 21.33
N VAL A 168 -1.33 33.39 20.07
CA VAL A 168 -2.61 33.23 19.36
C VAL A 168 -2.89 31.76 19.01
N LEU A 169 -1.86 30.98 18.65
CA LEU A 169 -2.00 29.58 18.27
C LEU A 169 -2.10 28.62 19.47
N LYS A 170 -1.71 29.04 20.67
CA LYS A 170 -1.76 28.23 21.90
C LYS A 170 -3.09 27.50 22.15
N PRO A 171 -4.29 28.11 22.02
CA PRO A 171 -5.57 27.39 22.16
C PRO A 171 -5.81 26.34 21.07
N ILE A 172 -5.19 26.46 19.90
CA ILE A 172 -5.38 25.57 18.74
C ILE A 172 -4.39 24.39 18.80
N SER A 173 -3.20 24.59 19.37
CA SER A 173 -2.15 23.57 19.51
C SER A 173 -2.61 22.17 19.94
N PRO A 174 -3.49 21.99 20.95
CA PRO A 174 -3.95 20.66 21.34
C PRO A 174 -4.76 19.92 20.26
N TYR A 175 -5.36 20.64 19.30
CA TYR A 175 -6.16 20.07 18.22
C TYR A 175 -5.35 19.71 16.97
N VAL A 176 -4.12 20.23 16.84
CA VAL A 176 -3.26 19.97 15.67
C VAL A 176 -2.93 18.49 15.55
N MET A 177 -2.50 17.84 16.64
CA MET A 177 -2.12 16.43 16.60
C MET A 177 -3.29 15.49 16.27
N PRO A 178 -4.48 15.62 16.92
CA PRO A 178 -5.67 14.87 16.55
C PRO A 178 -6.11 15.11 15.11
N ALA A 179 -6.00 16.33 14.59
CA ALA A 179 -6.39 16.63 13.21
C ALA A 179 -5.48 15.93 12.19
N ILE A 180 -4.16 15.96 12.41
CA ILE A 180 -3.17 15.30 11.53
C ILE A 180 -3.38 13.79 11.54
N PHE A 181 -3.48 13.16 12.72
CA PHE A 181 -3.68 11.71 12.81
C PHE A 181 -5.07 11.27 12.39
N GLY A 182 -6.11 12.07 12.63
CA GLY A 182 -7.47 11.80 12.19
C GLY A 182 -7.60 11.81 10.67
N ALA A 183 -6.97 12.79 10.00
CA ALA A 183 -6.92 12.83 8.54
C ALA A 183 -6.18 11.60 7.98
N LEU A 184 -4.99 11.29 8.51
CA LEU A 184 -4.20 10.13 8.08
C LEU A 184 -4.97 8.81 8.31
N MET A 185 -5.64 8.69 9.44
CA MET A 185 -6.48 7.55 9.77
C MET A 185 -7.62 7.33 8.79
N MET A 186 -8.37 8.39 8.46
CA MET A 186 -9.47 8.31 7.50
C MET A 186 -9.00 7.85 6.12
N VAL A 187 -7.83 8.33 5.69
CA VAL A 187 -7.18 7.89 4.44
C VAL A 187 -6.86 6.38 4.47
N LEU A 188 -6.31 5.87 5.59
CA LEU A 188 -6.02 4.44 5.72
C LEU A 188 -7.28 3.56 5.84
N ILE A 189 -8.33 4.04 6.49
CA ILE A 189 -9.62 3.33 6.54
C ILE A 189 -10.26 3.29 5.16
N ALA A 190 -10.23 4.40 4.41
CA ALA A 190 -10.77 4.46 3.06
C ALA A 190 -10.05 3.49 2.11
N MET A 191 -8.72 3.40 2.20
CA MET A 191 -7.94 2.45 1.38
C MET A 191 -8.14 0.98 1.77
N TYR A 192 -8.29 0.68 3.07
CA TYR A 192 -8.32 -0.70 3.58
C TYR A 192 -9.59 -1.01 4.38
N TRP A 193 -10.76 -0.58 3.90
CA TRP A 193 -12.02 -0.61 4.65
C TRP A 193 -12.34 -1.97 5.30
N LYS A 194 -12.16 -3.06 4.55
CA LYS A 194 -12.46 -4.42 5.04
C LYS A 194 -11.56 -4.83 6.21
N ASN A 195 -10.32 -4.34 6.25
CA ASN A 195 -9.28 -4.77 7.20
C ASN A 195 -9.05 -3.78 8.35
N SER A 196 -9.39 -2.50 8.15
CA SER A 196 -9.13 -1.41 9.10
C SER A 196 -10.30 -1.13 10.04
N VAL A 197 -11.54 -1.42 9.65
CA VAL A 197 -12.73 -1.07 10.45
C VAL A 197 -12.80 -1.87 11.75
N ALA A 198 -12.48 -3.17 11.70
CA ALA A 198 -12.54 -4.03 12.87
C ALA A 198 -11.54 -3.64 13.99
N PRO A 199 -10.23 -3.44 13.71
CA PRO A 199 -9.31 -2.97 14.75
C PRO A 199 -9.59 -1.53 15.18
N PHE A 200 -10.12 -0.69 14.30
CA PHE A 200 -10.56 0.66 14.66
C PHE A 200 -11.68 0.65 15.73
N LEU A 201 -12.77 -0.07 15.47
CA LEU A 201 -13.88 -0.17 16.42
C LEU A 201 -13.41 -0.71 17.77
N LEU A 202 -12.54 -1.71 17.75
CA LEU A 202 -11.98 -2.31 18.96
C LEU A 202 -11.12 -1.31 19.74
N CYS A 203 -10.31 -0.49 19.05
CA CYS A 203 -9.56 0.60 19.66
C CYS A 203 -10.47 1.64 20.32
N CYS A 204 -11.57 2.03 19.67
CA CYS A 204 -12.54 2.96 20.26
C CYS A 204 -13.17 2.39 21.53
N ILE A 205 -13.56 1.11 21.51
CA ILE A 205 -14.13 0.43 22.68
C ILE A 205 -13.12 0.43 23.83
N VAL A 206 -11.86 0.06 23.58
CA VAL A 206 -10.81 0.06 24.60
C VAL A 206 -10.56 1.47 25.16
N ALA A 207 -10.56 2.50 24.30
CA ALA A 207 -10.38 3.89 24.72
C ALA A 207 -11.53 4.38 25.63
N VAL A 208 -12.78 4.04 25.30
CA VAL A 208 -13.97 4.36 26.11
C VAL A 208 -13.92 3.63 27.45
N ILE A 209 -13.57 2.35 27.45
CA ILE A 209 -13.46 1.55 28.68
C ILE A 209 -12.37 2.12 29.61
N MET A 210 -11.21 2.52 29.08
CA MET A 210 -10.15 3.08 29.91
C MET A 210 -10.50 4.46 30.51
N HIS A 211 -11.28 5.28 29.79
CA HIS A 211 -11.83 6.51 30.35
C HIS A 211 -12.87 6.21 31.45
N ALA A 212 -13.75 5.22 31.22
CA ALA A 212 -14.75 4.81 32.20
C ALA A 212 -14.15 4.26 33.51
N ILE A 213 -12.99 3.59 33.45
CA ILE A 213 -12.29 3.03 34.62
C ILE A 213 -11.44 4.10 35.35
N GLY A 214 -11.48 5.37 34.93
CA GLY A 214 -10.72 6.45 35.55
C GLY A 214 -9.22 6.44 35.21
N LYS A 215 -8.79 5.60 34.27
CA LYS A 215 -7.41 5.55 33.73
C LYS A 215 -7.24 6.35 32.44
N GLY A 216 -8.10 7.35 32.22
CA GLY A 216 -8.08 8.21 31.02
C GLY A 216 -6.73 8.90 30.78
N SER A 217 -6.02 9.32 31.84
CA SER A 217 -4.68 9.93 31.72
C SER A 217 -3.63 8.98 31.14
N THR A 218 -3.82 7.66 31.26
CA THR A 218 -2.93 6.65 30.66
C THR A 218 -3.28 6.38 29.20
N ALA A 219 -4.43 6.84 28.71
CA ALA A 219 -4.86 6.79 27.31
C ALA A 219 -4.24 7.92 26.47
N SER A 220 -2.94 8.19 26.68
CA SER A 220 -2.20 9.12 25.82
C SER A 220 -2.10 8.57 24.38
N ILE A 221 -1.88 9.48 23.43
CA ILE A 221 -1.75 9.13 22.00
C ILE A 221 -0.70 8.01 21.80
N SER A 222 0.43 8.09 22.50
CA SER A 222 1.52 7.11 22.40
C SER A 222 1.12 5.70 22.86
N THR A 223 0.37 5.58 23.96
CA THR A 223 -0.12 4.29 24.47
C THR A 223 -1.23 3.72 23.60
N MET A 224 -2.14 4.57 23.11
CA MET A 224 -3.21 4.14 22.19
C MET A 224 -2.69 3.62 20.85
N VAL A 225 -1.62 4.21 20.32
CA VAL A 225 -1.01 3.72 19.07
C VAL A 225 -0.42 2.33 19.25
N ILE A 226 0.22 2.05 20.40
CA ILE A 226 0.74 0.71 20.72
C ILE A 226 -0.39 -0.31 20.83
N VAL A 227 -1.44 0.01 21.59
CA VAL A 227 -2.62 -0.85 21.74
C VAL A 227 -3.25 -1.10 20.38
N GLY A 228 -3.42 -0.06 19.56
CA GLY A 228 -3.98 -0.19 18.21
C GLY A 228 -3.14 -1.03 17.27
N MET A 229 -1.81 -0.97 17.37
CA MET A 229 -0.92 -1.84 16.58
C MET A 229 -1.13 -3.32 16.94
N VAL A 230 -1.14 -3.64 18.22
CA VAL A 230 -1.36 -5.02 18.70
C VAL A 230 -2.74 -5.54 18.29
N LEU A 231 -3.78 -4.73 18.51
CA LEU A 231 -5.14 -5.08 18.11
C LEU A 231 -5.26 -5.25 16.59
N SER A 232 -4.63 -4.38 15.80
CA SER A 232 -4.61 -4.50 14.35
C SER A 232 -3.97 -5.79 13.87
N ILE A 233 -2.85 -6.20 14.45
CA ILE A 233 -2.21 -7.48 14.14
C ILE A 233 -3.13 -8.66 14.47
N ILE A 234 -3.70 -8.68 15.68
CA ILE A 234 -4.58 -9.77 16.14
C ILE A 234 -5.82 -9.87 15.26
N THR A 235 -6.51 -8.75 15.03
CA THR A 235 -7.74 -8.72 14.23
C THR A 235 -7.47 -9.11 12.78
N ASN A 236 -6.40 -8.58 12.16
CA ASN A 236 -6.03 -8.98 10.79
C ASN A 236 -5.61 -10.45 10.71
N TYR A 237 -4.93 -11.00 11.71
CA TYR A 237 -4.56 -12.42 11.74
C TYR A 237 -5.80 -13.32 11.81
N ILE A 238 -6.77 -12.98 12.66
CA ILE A 238 -8.04 -13.72 12.77
C ILE A 238 -8.83 -13.62 11.46
N MET A 239 -8.94 -12.42 10.87
CA MET A 239 -9.64 -12.22 9.61
C MET A 239 -8.97 -12.97 8.46
N TYR A 240 -7.63 -12.95 8.38
CA TYR A 240 -6.88 -13.71 7.38
C TYR A 240 -7.14 -15.22 7.48
N ASN A 241 -7.15 -15.78 8.69
CA ASN A 241 -7.46 -17.18 8.89
C ASN A 241 -8.91 -17.52 8.51
N LYS A 242 -9.89 -16.65 8.83
CA LYS A 242 -11.29 -16.83 8.41
C LYS A 242 -11.47 -16.73 6.90
N ASP A 243 -10.78 -15.81 6.24
CA ASP A 243 -10.79 -15.67 4.77
C ASP A 243 -10.11 -16.85 4.08
N LYS A 244 -9.01 -17.37 4.63
CA LYS A 244 -8.34 -18.61 4.15
C LYS A 244 -9.24 -19.83 4.30
N ILE A 245 -10.01 -19.92 5.38
CA ILE A 245 -11.00 -20.98 5.60
C ILE A 245 -12.15 -20.85 4.60
N LYS A 246 -12.75 -19.65 4.43
CA LYS A 246 -13.78 -19.40 3.41
C LYS A 246 -13.31 -19.72 1.99
N ALA A 247 -12.07 -19.37 1.65
CA ALA A 247 -11.48 -19.69 0.35
C ALA A 247 -11.35 -21.21 0.13
N LYS A 248 -10.96 -21.98 1.16
CA LYS A 248 -10.93 -23.45 1.10
C LYS A 248 -12.34 -24.05 0.95
N PHE A 249 -13.35 -23.52 1.66
CA PHE A 249 -14.73 -23.98 1.53
C PHE A 249 -15.33 -23.65 0.16
N SER A 250 -15.12 -22.44 -0.38
CA SER A 250 -15.59 -22.06 -1.72
C SER A 250 -14.95 -22.93 -2.82
N LYS A 251 -13.65 -23.23 -2.71
CA LYS A 251 -12.94 -24.10 -3.66
C LYS A 251 -13.40 -25.57 -3.57
N LYS A 252 -13.81 -26.02 -2.37
CA LYS A 252 -14.39 -27.35 -2.15
C LYS A 252 -15.84 -27.45 -2.67
N SER A 253 -16.68 -26.44 -2.46
CA SER A 253 -18.03 -26.38 -3.02
C SER A 253 -18.03 -26.37 -4.55
N ARG A 254 -17.22 -25.53 -5.20
CA ARG A 254 -17.12 -25.52 -6.68
C ARG A 254 -16.61 -26.83 -7.25
N LYS A 255 -15.71 -27.53 -6.53
CA LYS A 255 -15.21 -28.85 -6.94
C LYS A 255 -16.30 -29.92 -6.83
N ASN A 256 -17.14 -29.85 -5.80
CA ASN A 256 -18.26 -30.77 -5.60
C ASN A 256 -19.44 -30.51 -6.56
N GLU A 257 -19.68 -29.25 -6.95
CA GLU A 257 -20.67 -28.88 -7.97
C GLU A 257 -20.22 -29.33 -9.38
N ALA A 258 -18.94 -29.13 -9.71
CA ALA A 258 -18.38 -29.58 -10.98
C ALA A 258 -18.38 -31.11 -11.12
N SER A 259 -18.11 -31.86 -10.04
CA SER A 259 -18.19 -33.33 -10.08
C SER A 259 -19.61 -33.86 -10.26
N LYS A 260 -20.61 -33.18 -9.66
CA LYS A 260 -22.02 -33.55 -9.85
C LYS A 260 -22.51 -33.33 -11.28
N GLN A 261 -22.11 -32.23 -11.91
CA GLN A 261 -22.47 -31.94 -13.30
C GLN A 261 -21.84 -32.93 -14.28
N THR A 262 -20.61 -33.40 -14.01
CA THR A 262 -19.97 -34.45 -14.83
C THR A 262 -20.67 -35.80 -14.65
N GLU A 263 -21.06 -36.16 -13.43
CA GLU A 263 -21.83 -37.40 -13.17
C GLU A 263 -23.23 -37.38 -13.82
N GLU A 264 -23.90 -36.22 -13.85
CA GLU A 264 -25.20 -36.06 -14.52
C GLU A 264 -25.06 -36.11 -16.05
N GLU A 265 -24.05 -35.45 -16.64
CA GLU A 265 -23.80 -35.50 -18.10
C GLU A 265 -23.35 -36.89 -18.59
N ASP A 266 -22.60 -37.64 -17.78
CA ASP A 266 -22.14 -38.99 -18.16
C ASP A 266 -23.30 -40.00 -18.07
N ALA A 267 -24.21 -39.85 -17.10
CA ALA A 267 -25.42 -40.67 -17.00
C ALA A 267 -26.43 -40.40 -18.12
N GLU A 268 -26.53 -39.14 -18.58
CA GLU A 268 -27.41 -38.76 -19.69
C GLU A 268 -26.91 -39.36 -21.03
N LYS A 269 -25.59 -39.32 -21.27
CA LYS A 269 -24.97 -39.96 -22.44
C LYS A 269 -25.06 -41.49 -22.39
N GLU A 270 -24.95 -42.10 -21.22
CA GLU A 270 -25.09 -43.55 -21.08
C GLU A 270 -26.52 -43.99 -21.41
N ASN A 271 -27.54 -43.23 -20.98
CA ASN A 271 -28.94 -43.49 -21.35
C ASN A 271 -29.20 -43.27 -22.86
N GLU A 272 -28.64 -42.22 -23.46
CA GLU A 272 -28.78 -41.96 -24.90
C GLU A 272 -28.15 -43.07 -25.75
N VAL A 273 -27.00 -43.61 -25.33
CA VAL A 273 -26.35 -44.78 -25.98
C VAL A 273 -27.17 -46.06 -25.81
N LEU A 274 -27.81 -46.26 -24.65
CA LEU A 274 -28.68 -47.42 -24.41
C LEU A 274 -29.98 -47.36 -25.23
N GLU A 275 -30.57 -46.17 -25.40
CA GLU A 275 -31.72 -45.95 -26.29
C GLU A 275 -31.37 -46.17 -27.76
N ASP A 276 -30.19 -45.70 -28.21
CA ASP A 276 -29.71 -45.95 -29.57
C ASP A 276 -29.45 -47.44 -29.84
N LEU A 277 -28.91 -48.18 -28.86
CA LEU A 277 -28.71 -49.63 -28.99
C LEU A 277 -30.03 -50.41 -29.02
N ALA A 278 -31.03 -49.99 -28.23
CA ALA A 278 -32.37 -50.58 -28.24
C ALA A 278 -33.08 -50.37 -29.58
N ASN A 279 -32.98 -49.16 -30.16
CA ASN A 279 -33.55 -48.85 -31.47
C ASN A 279 -32.86 -49.63 -32.62
N VAL A 280 -31.56 -49.90 -32.50
CA VAL A 280 -30.83 -50.74 -33.47
C VAL A 280 -31.23 -52.21 -33.38
N GLU A 281 -31.49 -52.74 -32.18
CA GLU A 281 -32.03 -54.10 -32.01
C GLU A 281 -33.46 -54.24 -32.57
N GLU A 282 -34.35 -53.27 -32.36
CA GLU A 282 -35.70 -53.28 -32.95
C GLU A 282 -35.64 -53.27 -34.50
N SER A 283 -34.75 -52.47 -35.10
CA SER A 283 -34.61 -52.40 -36.57
C SER A 283 -34.09 -53.70 -37.22
N LYS A 284 -33.35 -54.53 -36.47
CA LYS A 284 -32.84 -55.84 -36.94
C LYS A 284 -33.86 -56.96 -36.82
N VAL A 285 -34.83 -56.84 -35.92
CA VAL A 285 -35.93 -57.81 -35.77
C VAL A 285 -36.99 -57.61 -36.85
N GLU A 286 -37.16 -56.38 -37.35
CA GLU A 286 -38.13 -56.06 -38.40
C GLU A 286 -37.62 -56.35 -39.84
N SER A 287 -36.35 -56.72 -39.99
CA SER A 287 -35.69 -57.00 -41.28
C SER A 287 -35.22 -58.45 -41.46
N ALA A 288 -35.65 -59.37 -40.60
CA ALA A 288 -35.47 -60.83 -40.71
C ALA A 288 -36.82 -61.55 -40.84
#